data_AF-A0A0N0U3H6-F1
#
_entry.id   AF-A0A0N0U3H6-F1
#
_cell.length_a   1.000
_cell.length_b   1.000
_cell.length_c   1.000
_cell.angle_alpha   90.00
_cell.angle_beta   90.00
_cell.angle_gamma   90.00
#
_symmetry.space_group_name_H-M   'P 1'
#
loop_
_entity.id
_entity.type
_entity.pdbx_description
1 polymer ?
#
loop_
_entity_poly.entity_id
_entity_poly.type
_entity_poly.pdbx_seq_one_letter_code
_entity_poly.pdbx_strand_id
1 'polypeptide(L)' 'LINYFSQILGYILVDQGYDVWLGNMRGNKYSQKHLNLTTSNPEFWMLSWHEIGIYDLPTMIDRIIEQTKQDLYGNT' A
#
# COMPACT_ATOMS: atom_id res chain seq x y z
N LEU A 1 -3.82 24.13 -19.93
CA LEU A 1 -3.56 23.05 -18.96
C LEU A 1 -4.10 23.52 -17.62
N ILE A 2 -5.39 23.28 -17.37
CA ILE A 2 -6.07 23.76 -16.16
C ILE A 2 -5.74 22.79 -15.01
N ASN A 3 -5.62 23.36 -13.82
CA ASN A 3 -5.15 22.84 -12.53
C ASN A 3 -5.86 21.56 -12.00
N TYR A 4 -5.84 20.45 -12.75
CA TYR A 4 -6.42 19.16 -12.31
C TYR A 4 -5.60 18.49 -11.19
N PHE A 5 -4.31 18.81 -11.08
CA PHE A 5 -3.42 18.22 -10.07
C PHE A 5 -3.80 18.62 -8.64
N SER A 6 -4.38 19.80 -8.44
CA SER A 6 -4.82 20.29 -7.13
C SER A 6 -6.06 19.58 -6.55
N GLN A 7 -6.54 18.51 -7.20
CA GLN A 7 -7.67 17.69 -6.73
C GLN A 7 -7.26 16.24 -6.42
N ILE A 8 -6.02 15.85 -6.73
CA ILE A 8 -5.52 14.49 -6.52
C ILE A 8 -4.66 14.50 -5.26
N LEU A 9 -5.13 13.83 -4.19
CA LEU A 9 -4.49 13.86 -2.87
C LEU A 9 -2.99 13.50 -2.93
N GLY A 10 -2.63 12.47 -3.69
CA GLY A 10 -1.22 12.06 -3.80
C GLY A 10 -0.33 13.17 -4.34
N TYR A 11 -0.77 13.93 -5.35
CA TYR A 11 0.00 15.03 -5.90
C TYR A 11 0.04 16.24 -4.97
N ILE A 12 -1.06 16.55 -4.29
CA ILE A 12 -1.11 17.61 -3.27
C ILE A 12 -0.07 17.33 -2.16
N LEU A 13 0.02 16.09 -1.70
CA LEU A 13 0.98 15.69 -0.66
C LEU A 13 2.43 15.73 -1.16
N VAL A 14 2.69 15.28 -2.39
CA VAL A 14 4.03 15.42 -2.99
C VAL A 14 4.43 16.89 -3.11
N ASP A 15 3.55 17.76 -3.58
CA ASP A 15 3.81 19.21 -3.71
C ASP A 15 4.05 19.89 -2.36
N GLN A 16 3.52 19.33 -1.27
CA GLN A 16 3.77 19.77 0.10
C GLN A 16 5.04 19.17 0.73
N GLY A 17 5.79 18.35 -0.01
CA GLY A 17 7.07 17.79 0.43
C GLY A 17 6.97 16.46 1.19
N TYR A 18 5.82 15.77 1.16
CA TYR A 18 5.69 14.44 1.74
C TYR A 18 6.25 13.35 0.81
N ASP A 19 6.82 12.30 1.40
CA ASP A 19 7.10 11.04 0.70
C ASP A 19 5.82 10.20 0.63
N VAL A 20 5.25 10.04 -0.56
CA VAL A 20 3.91 9.47 -0.76
C VAL A 20 3.98 8.03 -1.25
N TRP A 21 3.37 7.12 -0.48
CA TRP A 21 3.29 5.69 -0.78
C TRP A 21 1.84 5.26 -1.03
N LEU A 22 1.59 4.52 -2.12
CA LEU A 22 0.26 4.04 -2.50
C LEU A 22 0.16 2.51 -2.34
N GLY A 23 -0.55 2.07 -1.30
CA GLY A 23 -0.73 0.65 -0.99
C GLY A 23 -1.67 -0.08 -1.95
N ASN A 24 -1.36 -1.35 -2.25
CA ASN A 24 -2.21 -2.25 -3.03
C ASN A 24 -2.51 -3.52 -2.22
N MET A 25 -3.79 -3.71 -1.88
CA MET A 25 -4.23 -4.83 -1.05
C MET A 25 -4.32 -6.13 -1.84
N ARG A 26 -4.10 -7.27 -1.18
CA ARG A 26 -4.25 -8.62 -1.74
C ARG A 26 -5.57 -8.77 -2.50
N GLY A 27 -5.50 -9.41 -3.66
CA GLY A 27 -6.67 -9.66 -4.52
C GLY A 27 -7.00 -8.55 -5.51
N ASN A 28 -6.48 -7.32 -5.34
CA ASN A 28 -6.69 -6.28 -6.35
C ASN A 28 -5.90 -6.58 -7.65
N LYS A 29 -6.17 -5.83 -8.73
CA LYS A 29 -5.54 -6.02 -10.05
C LYS A 29 -4.01 -6.09 -10.02
N TYR A 30 -3.37 -5.42 -9.07
CA TYR A 30 -1.91 -5.29 -8.96
C TYR A 30 -1.30 -6.24 -7.92
N SER A 31 -2.12 -6.92 -7.11
CA SER A 31 -1.69 -7.75 -5.99
C SER A 31 -2.32 -9.15 -6.03
N GLN A 32 -2.14 -9.85 -7.16
CA GLN A 32 -2.71 -11.19 -7.42
C GLN A 32 -1.68 -12.34 -7.44
N LYS A 33 -0.48 -12.13 -6.89
CA LYS A 33 0.54 -13.18 -6.77
C LYS A 33 0.52 -13.78 -5.37
N HIS A 34 0.63 -15.10 -5.29
CA HIS A 34 0.74 -15.85 -4.06
C HIS A 34 1.78 -16.96 -4.22
N LEU A 35 2.46 -17.35 -3.14
CA LEU A 35 3.56 -18.32 -3.21
C LEU A 35 3.07 -19.73 -3.59
N ASN A 36 1.90 -20.13 -3.09
CA ASN A 36 1.38 -21.50 -3.20
C ASN A 36 0.06 -21.60 -3.97
N LEU A 37 -0.56 -20.47 -4.33
CA LEU A 37 -1.91 -20.43 -4.90
C LEU A 37 -1.91 -19.56 -6.15
N THR A 38 -2.84 -19.84 -7.05
CA THR A 38 -3.11 -19.02 -8.23
C THR A 38 -4.51 -18.43 -8.13
N THR A 39 -4.82 -17.43 -8.95
CA THR A 39 -6.17 -16.83 -9.03
C THR A 39 -7.25 -17.82 -9.49
N SER A 40 -6.88 -19.01 -9.97
CA SER A 40 -7.83 -20.09 -10.28
C SER A 40 -8.24 -20.91 -9.05
N ASN A 41 -7.50 -20.82 -7.94
CA ASN A 41 -7.82 -21.48 -6.69
C ASN A 41 -8.87 -20.65 -5.92
N PRO A 42 -10.03 -21.21 -5.51
CA PRO A 42 -11.01 -20.49 -4.70
C PRO A 42 -10.44 -19.96 -3.38
N GLU A 43 -9.51 -20.70 -2.77
CA GLU A 43 -8.84 -20.34 -1.51
C GLU A 43 -8.01 -19.06 -1.65
N PHE A 44 -7.54 -18.75 -2.86
CA PHE A 44 -6.86 -17.49 -3.14
C PHE A 44 -7.76 -16.29 -2.81
N TRP A 45 -9.07 -16.43 -3.04
CA TRP A 45 -10.07 -15.39 -2.88
C TRP A 45 -10.78 -15.44 -1.52
N MET A 46 -10.39 -16.35 -0.64
CA MET A 46 -10.89 -16.40 0.75
C MET A 46 -10.19 -15.33 1.60
N LEU A 47 -10.48 -14.06 1.30
CA LEU A 47 -9.90 -12.90 1.93
C LEU A 47 -10.98 -11.94 2.42
N SER A 48 -10.68 -11.25 3.51
CA SER A 48 -11.53 -10.23 4.11
C SER A 48 -10.70 -9.04 4.58
N TRP A 49 -11.35 -8.05 5.18
CA TRP A 49 -10.67 -6.95 5.86
C TRP A 49 -9.76 -7.42 7.00
N HIS A 50 -10.01 -8.59 7.59
CA HIS A 50 -9.17 -9.14 8.64
C HIS A 50 -7.75 -9.39 8.13
N GLU A 51 -7.59 -10.13 7.04
CA GLU A 51 -6.27 -10.46 6.46
C GLU A 51 -5.54 -9.20 5.98
N ILE A 52 -6.27 -8.23 5.42
CA ILE A 52 -5.69 -6.94 5.04
C ILE A 52 -5.15 -6.21 6.28
N GLY A 53 -5.91 -6.21 7.37
CA GLY A 53 -5.53 -5.54 8.61
C GLY A 53 -4.33 -6.17 9.31
N ILE A 54 -4.27 -7.52 9.38
CA ILE A 54 -3.24 -8.21 10.16
C ILE A 54 -2.00 -8.59 9.35
N TYR A 55 -2.07 -8.59 8.01
CA TYR A 55 -0.94 -8.96 7.16
C TYR A 55 -0.54 -7.84 6.19
N ASP A 56 -1.47 -7.29 5.41
CA ASP A 56 -1.12 -6.34 4.34
C ASP A 56 -0.62 -5.01 4.91
N LEU A 57 -1.36 -4.42 5.85
CA LEU A 57 -1.00 -3.14 6.45
C LEU A 57 0.34 -3.19 7.19
N PRO A 58 0.60 -4.15 8.12
CA PRO A 58 1.89 -4.24 8.79
C PRO A 58 3.05 -4.44 7.81
N THR A 59 2.90 -5.37 6.85
CA THR A 59 3.96 -5.66 5.87
C THR A 59 4.30 -4.44 5.01
N MET A 60 3.29 -3.67 4.57
CA MET A 60 3.53 -2.45 3.81
C MET A 60 4.24 -1.38 4.65
N ILE A 61 3.81 -1.17 5.91
CA ILE A 61 4.42 -0.19 6.81
C ILE A 61 5.89 -0.56 7.11
N ASP A 62 6.15 -1.82 7.46
CA ASP A 62 7.50 -2.33 7.71
C ASP A 62 8.41 -2.12 6.50
N ARG A 63 7.89 -2.39 5.29
CA ARG A 63 8.63 -2.21 4.04
C ARG A 63 8.96 -0.74 3.75
N ILE A 64 8.05 0.18 4.09
CA ILE A 64 8.26 1.63 3.96
C ILE A 64 9.36 2.08 4.93
N ILE A 65 9.25 1.73 6.21
CA ILE A 65 10.25 2.02 7.25
C ILE A 65 11.62 1.51 6.83
N GLU A 66 11.69 0.26 6.34
CA GLU A 66 12.94 -0.33 5.87
C GLU A 66 13.54 0.46 4.70
N GLN A 67 12.71 0.97 3.77
CA GLN A 67 13.21 1.71 2.61
C GLN A 67 13.66 3.11 2.96
N THR A 68 12.84 3.83 3.72
CA THR A 68 13.03 5.26 3.99
C THR A 68 13.96 5.50 5.16
N LYS A 69 14.21 4.48 5.99
CA LYS A 69 14.95 4.55 7.26
C LYS A 69 14.33 5.54 8.25
N GLN A 70 13.06 5.86 8.08
CA GLN A 70 12.30 6.70 9.00
C GLN A 70 11.94 5.91 10.24
N ASP A 71 12.08 6.52 11.43
CA ASP A 71 11.53 5.93 12.65
C ASP A 71 10.00 6.09 12.65
N LEU A 72 9.30 5.08 13.17
CA LEU A 72 7.84 5.06 13.33
C LEU A 72 7.33 6.27 14.13
N TYR A 73 8.14 6.76 15.06
CA TYR A 73 7.78 7.85 15.96
C TYR A 73 8.38 9.20 15.57
N GLY A 74 9.10 9.28 14.45
CA GLY A 74 9.73 10.53 13.99
C GLY A 74 10.80 11.07 14.95
N ASN A 75 11.45 10.21 15.75
CA ASN A 75 12.49 10.63 16.70
C ASN A 75 13.89 10.73 16.06
N THR A 76 13.98 11.36 14.89
CA THR A 76 15.26 11.73 14.26
C THR A 76 15.45 13.24 14.28
#